data_AF-A0A1Q6E6H7-F1
#
_entry.id   AF-A0A1Q6E6H7-F1
#
_cell.length_a   1.000
_cell.length_b   1.000
_cell.length_c   1.000
_cell.angle_alpha   90.00
_cell.angle_beta   90.00
_cell.angle_gamma   90.00
#
_symmetry.space_group_name_H-M   'P 1'
#
loop_
_entity.id
_entity.type
_entity.pdbx_description
1 polymer ?
#
loop_
_entity_poly.entity_id
_entity_poly.type
_entity_poly.pdbx_seq_one_letter_code
_entity_poly.pdbx_strand_id
1 'polypeptide(L)'
;MRIRFFLFTFHDETILRKDMKKLFVVCICLLFAVENGHAQLRSRVDERFELTSIMFALAGAPEYCSIGIPSYLQDIIDELTPYQESEPINYVRVLNQRYLIGYNAVSGTAAMMEIVDGEVRLQPQYDVADVVKYDNRWTEELFTTYLEMVNRFYRESDFHAFFTAHRPLYDEVTAQMDALLDGTVPDWFRSFFGKPLAGDIEVYVSLTNGPSNWEES
;
A
#
# COMPACT_ATOMS: atom_id res chain seq x y z
N MET A 1 48.36 -14.50 -68.12
CA MET A 1 48.25 -14.12 -66.70
C MET A 1 48.62 -12.64 -66.56
N ARG A 2 47.63 -11.76 -66.38
CA ARG A 2 47.81 -10.33 -66.09
C ARG A 2 46.65 -9.90 -65.19
N ILE A 3 46.97 -9.55 -63.95
CA ILE A 3 46.04 -9.07 -62.93
C ILE A 3 45.79 -7.58 -63.20
N ARG A 4 44.52 -7.17 -63.29
CA ARG A 4 44.12 -5.75 -63.32
C ARG A 4 43.62 -5.35 -61.93
N PHE A 5 44.26 -4.35 -61.34
CA PHE A 5 43.74 -3.61 -60.19
C PHE A 5 42.62 -2.67 -60.66
N PHE A 6 41.49 -2.67 -59.95
CA PHE A 6 40.52 -1.58 -60.00
C PHE A 6 40.64 -0.79 -58.70
N LEU A 7 41.06 0.47 -58.83
CA LEU A 7 40.98 1.49 -57.79
C LEU A 7 39.54 2.01 -57.77
N PHE A 8 38.84 1.91 -56.64
CA PHE A 8 37.64 2.73 -56.38
C PHE A 8 38.02 3.79 -55.37
N THR A 9 38.13 5.04 -55.82
CA THR A 9 38.22 6.22 -54.96
C THR A 9 36.82 6.55 -54.44
N PHE A 10 36.67 6.57 -53.11
CA PHE A 10 35.46 7.05 -52.44
C PHE A 10 35.20 8.52 -52.79
N HIS A 11 33.97 8.82 -53.17
CA HIS A 11 33.53 10.18 -53.49
C HIS A 11 32.15 10.42 -52.87
N ASP A 12 32.06 10.57 -51.54
CA ASP A 12 30.93 11.29 -50.93
C ASP A 12 31.13 11.61 -49.43
N GLU A 13 31.78 12.73 -49.09
CA GLU A 13 31.79 13.25 -47.71
C GLU A 13 30.48 13.96 -47.33
N THR A 14 29.67 14.34 -48.32
CA THR A 14 28.45 15.14 -48.13
C THR A 14 27.26 14.32 -47.65
N ILE A 15 27.11 13.08 -48.13
CA ILE A 15 26.07 12.15 -47.66
C ILE A 15 26.29 11.77 -46.19
N LEU A 16 27.52 11.42 -45.81
CA LEU A 16 27.90 11.08 -44.43
C LEU A 16 27.55 12.20 -43.43
N ARG A 17 27.76 13.46 -43.79
CA ARG A 17 27.49 14.62 -42.91
C ARG A 17 25.99 14.87 -42.68
N LYS A 18 25.12 14.55 -43.64
CA LYS A 18 23.65 14.76 -43.53
C LYS A 18 23.01 13.68 -42.66
N ASP A 19 23.44 12.43 -42.83
CA ASP A 19 22.94 11.31 -42.04
C ASP A 19 23.47 11.33 -40.60
N MET A 20 24.71 11.79 -40.41
CA MET A 20 25.29 11.97 -39.07
C MET A 20 24.58 13.07 -38.26
N LYS A 21 24.04 14.13 -38.91
CA LYS A 21 23.21 15.14 -38.22
C LYS A 21 21.85 14.59 -37.79
N LYS A 22 21.23 13.75 -38.62
CA LYS A 22 19.97 13.06 -38.25
C LYS A 22 20.21 12.06 -37.13
N LEU A 23 21.30 11.30 -37.21
CA LEU A 23 21.72 10.37 -36.16
C LEU A 23 22.02 11.11 -34.84
N PHE A 24 22.66 12.28 -34.91
CA PHE A 24 22.94 13.12 -33.75
C PHE A 24 21.68 13.69 -33.11
N VAL A 25 20.69 14.13 -33.92
CA VAL A 25 19.37 14.57 -33.40
C VAL A 25 18.60 13.42 -32.78
N VAL A 26 18.61 12.23 -33.39
CA VAL A 26 17.97 11.01 -32.83
C VAL A 26 18.63 10.62 -31.50
N CYS A 27 19.97 10.65 -31.41
CA CYS A 27 20.68 10.40 -30.15
C CYS A 27 20.37 11.45 -29.07
N ILE A 28 20.23 12.73 -29.43
CA ILE A 28 19.82 13.78 -28.49
C ILE A 28 18.37 13.58 -28.03
N CYS A 29 17.44 13.23 -28.91
CA CYS A 29 16.06 12.92 -28.54
C CYS A 29 15.96 11.69 -27.62
N LEU A 30 16.81 10.67 -27.82
CA LEU A 30 16.89 9.51 -26.93
C LEU A 30 17.51 9.84 -25.56
N LEU A 31 18.42 10.82 -25.49
CA LEU A 31 18.98 11.31 -24.23
C LEU A 31 17.98 12.17 -23.42
N PHE A 32 17.02 12.83 -24.08
CA PHE A 32 15.90 13.52 -23.42
C PHE A 32 14.71 12.61 -23.10
N ALA A 33 14.62 11.43 -23.72
CA ALA A 33 13.58 10.43 -23.43
C ALA A 33 13.87 9.57 -22.20
N VAL A 34 15.06 9.71 -21.58
CA VAL A 34 15.30 9.24 -20.21
C VAL A 34 14.67 10.25 -19.28
N GLU A 35 13.35 10.31 -19.26
CA GLU A 35 12.66 10.74 -18.05
C GLU A 35 13.12 9.76 -16.97
N ASN A 36 13.79 10.26 -15.94
CA ASN A 36 13.91 9.52 -14.69
C ASN A 36 12.47 9.41 -14.18
N GLY A 37 11.77 8.37 -14.62
CA GLY A 37 10.55 7.90 -14.00
C GLY A 37 10.94 7.38 -12.62
N HIS A 38 11.24 8.29 -11.70
CA HIS A 38 11.09 7.98 -10.29
C HIS A 38 9.62 7.65 -10.15
N ALA A 39 9.32 6.35 -9.99
CA ALA A 39 7.98 5.92 -9.63
C ALA A 39 7.61 6.70 -8.37
N GLN A 40 6.69 7.65 -8.52
CA GLN A 40 6.27 8.49 -7.43
C GLN A 40 5.64 7.59 -6.39
N LEU A 41 6.10 7.67 -5.14
CA LEU A 41 5.49 6.94 -4.04
C LEU A 41 4.08 7.48 -3.85
N ARG A 42 3.09 6.61 -4.01
CA ARG A 42 1.67 6.96 -3.86
C ARG A 42 1.11 6.25 -2.64
N SER A 43 0.47 7.03 -1.80
CA SER A 43 -0.27 6.57 -0.66
C SER A 43 -1.72 6.26 -1.03
N ARG A 44 -2.36 5.41 -0.22
CA ARG A 44 -3.80 5.14 -0.31
C ARG A 44 -4.38 4.81 1.05
N VAL A 45 -5.64 5.15 1.27
CA VAL A 45 -6.45 4.50 2.30
C VAL A 45 -7.07 3.27 1.63
N ASP A 46 -6.84 2.09 2.21
CA ASP A 46 -7.32 0.81 1.67
C ASP A 46 -8.41 0.26 2.58
N GLU A 47 -9.52 -0.17 1.99
CA GLU A 47 -10.71 -0.62 2.71
C GLU A 47 -10.42 -1.79 3.65
N ARG A 48 -9.49 -2.68 3.29
CA ARG A 48 -9.10 -3.83 4.15
C ARG A 48 -8.39 -3.38 5.42
N PHE A 49 -7.53 -2.39 5.27
CA PHE A 49 -6.78 -1.82 6.38
C PHE A 49 -7.69 -1.01 7.29
N GLU A 50 -8.57 -0.19 6.71
CA GLU A 50 -9.49 0.62 7.51
C GLU A 50 -10.53 -0.25 8.24
N LEU A 51 -11.06 -1.28 7.57
CA LEU A 51 -11.95 -2.27 8.16
C LEU A 51 -11.35 -2.92 9.40
N THR A 52 -10.16 -3.50 9.24
CA THR A 52 -9.51 -4.25 10.32
C THR A 52 -9.08 -3.31 11.44
N SER A 53 -8.53 -2.13 11.13
CA SER A 53 -8.18 -1.14 12.15
C SER A 53 -9.39 -0.64 12.94
N ILE A 54 -10.53 -0.35 12.30
CA ILE A 54 -11.75 0.06 13.00
C ILE A 54 -12.30 -1.08 13.88
N MET A 55 -12.30 -2.33 13.41
CA MET A 55 -12.71 -3.46 14.24
C MET A 55 -11.87 -3.57 15.53
N PHE A 56 -10.56 -3.36 15.43
CA PHE A 56 -9.68 -3.34 16.59
C PHE A 56 -9.88 -2.10 17.48
N ALA A 57 -10.17 -0.93 16.89
CA ALA A 57 -10.54 0.27 17.65
C ALA A 57 -11.82 0.05 18.48
N LEU A 58 -12.87 -0.53 17.88
CA LEU A 58 -14.12 -0.89 18.55
C LEU A 58 -13.89 -1.95 19.66
N ALA A 59 -12.96 -2.87 19.43
CA ALA A 59 -12.54 -3.85 20.44
C ALA A 59 -11.78 -3.21 21.63
N GLY A 60 -11.35 -1.95 21.50
CA GLY A 60 -10.63 -1.21 22.53
C GLY A 60 -9.11 -1.42 22.50
N ALA A 61 -8.56 -1.88 21.38
CA ALA A 61 -7.12 -2.04 21.21
C ALA A 61 -6.44 -0.65 21.12
N PRO A 62 -5.60 -0.26 22.10
CA PRO A 62 -5.12 1.12 22.23
C PRO A 62 -4.38 1.66 21.01
N GLU A 63 -3.69 0.80 20.27
CA GLU A 63 -2.92 1.13 19.08
C GLU A 63 -3.78 1.54 17.86
N TYR A 64 -5.11 1.36 17.96
CA TYR A 64 -6.11 1.75 16.94
C TYR A 64 -7.09 2.83 17.45
N CYS A 65 -6.86 3.41 18.63
CA CYS A 65 -7.78 4.36 19.26
C CYS A 65 -7.38 5.84 19.10
N SER A 66 -6.50 6.16 18.14
CA SER A 66 -5.93 7.50 17.99
C SER A 66 -6.45 8.22 16.76
N ILE A 67 -7.76 8.51 16.75
CA ILE A 67 -8.39 9.20 15.63
C ILE A 67 -8.20 10.72 15.78
N GLY A 68 -7.34 11.29 14.93
CA GLY A 68 -6.99 12.71 14.96
C GLY A 68 -8.01 13.65 14.30
N ILE A 69 -9.08 13.11 13.69
CA ILE A 69 -10.09 13.87 12.94
C ILE A 69 -11.43 13.76 13.67
N PRO A 70 -11.88 14.80 14.41
CA PRO A 70 -13.07 14.71 15.25
C PRO A 70 -14.37 14.36 14.53
N SER A 71 -14.58 14.86 13.30
CA SER A 71 -15.77 14.52 12.51
C SER A 71 -15.77 13.03 12.15
N TYR A 72 -14.64 12.51 11.69
CA TYR A 72 -14.51 11.09 11.35
C TYR A 72 -14.68 10.18 12.56
N LEU A 73 -14.13 10.58 13.73
CA LEU A 73 -14.39 9.87 14.98
C LEU A 73 -15.88 9.84 15.30
N GLN A 74 -16.60 10.96 15.10
CA GLN A 74 -18.02 11.02 15.34
C GLN A 74 -18.80 10.11 14.38
N ASP A 75 -18.43 10.08 13.11
CA ASP A 75 -19.06 9.20 12.11
C ASP A 75 -18.85 7.71 12.46
N ILE A 76 -17.64 7.32 12.90
CA ILE A 76 -17.37 5.97 13.43
C ILE A 76 -18.25 5.68 14.67
N ILE A 77 -18.38 6.65 15.58
CA ILE A 77 -19.22 6.48 16.77
C ILE A 77 -20.66 6.23 16.36
N ASP A 78 -21.22 7.08 15.51
CA ASP A 78 -22.65 7.04 15.18
C ASP A 78 -23.01 5.81 14.35
N GLU A 79 -22.14 5.38 13.43
CA GLU A 79 -22.45 4.31 12.49
C GLU A 79 -21.96 2.93 12.94
N LEU A 80 -20.81 2.84 13.64
CA LEU A 80 -20.12 1.56 13.86
C LEU A 80 -20.09 1.10 15.32
N THR A 81 -20.24 1.99 16.32
CA THR A 81 -20.37 1.57 17.73
C THR A 81 -21.61 0.75 18.06
N PRO A 82 -22.74 0.79 17.30
CA PRO A 82 -23.82 -0.17 17.49
C PRO A 82 -23.39 -1.64 17.40
N TYR A 83 -22.26 -1.93 16.74
CA TYR A 83 -21.68 -3.27 16.61
C TYR A 83 -20.60 -3.58 17.67
N GLN A 84 -20.29 -2.68 18.60
CA GLN A 84 -19.15 -2.81 19.51
C GLN A 84 -19.23 -4.05 20.44
N GLU A 85 -20.45 -4.48 20.78
CA GLU A 85 -20.72 -5.68 21.59
C GLU A 85 -21.12 -6.90 20.74
N SER A 86 -20.99 -6.81 19.41
CA SER A 86 -21.27 -7.91 18.49
C SER A 86 -20.24 -9.04 18.61
N GLU A 87 -20.61 -10.24 18.17
CA GLU A 87 -19.71 -11.39 18.17
C GLU A 87 -18.39 -11.14 17.43
N PRO A 88 -18.35 -10.51 16.23
CA PRO A 88 -17.09 -10.15 15.58
C PRO A 88 -16.16 -9.28 16.44
N ILE A 89 -16.69 -8.21 17.04
CA ILE A 89 -15.86 -7.29 17.83
C ILE A 89 -15.44 -7.94 19.16
N ASN A 90 -16.30 -8.75 19.76
CA ASN A 90 -15.95 -9.53 20.94
C ASN A 90 -14.80 -10.51 20.64
N TYR A 91 -14.80 -11.14 19.46
CA TYR A 91 -13.71 -12.02 19.06
C TYR A 91 -12.40 -11.25 18.87
N VAL A 92 -12.42 -10.10 18.17
CA VAL A 92 -11.24 -9.23 18.03
C VAL A 92 -10.69 -8.79 19.39
N ARG A 93 -11.57 -8.47 20.34
CA ARG A 93 -11.16 -8.14 21.72
C ARG A 93 -10.43 -9.29 22.40
N VAL A 94 -10.89 -10.53 22.20
CA VAL A 94 -10.21 -11.72 22.70
C VAL A 94 -8.85 -11.91 22.03
N LEU A 95 -8.75 -11.74 20.70
CA LEU A 95 -7.49 -11.81 19.96
C LEU A 95 -6.46 -10.82 20.52
N ASN A 96 -6.85 -9.57 20.73
CA ASN A 96 -5.96 -8.53 21.25
C ASN A 96 -5.55 -8.81 22.71
N GLN A 97 -6.51 -9.05 23.59
CA GLN A 97 -6.24 -9.13 25.04
C GLN A 97 -5.59 -10.45 25.48
N ARG A 98 -5.88 -11.57 24.79
CA ARG A 98 -5.38 -12.89 25.20
C ARG A 98 -4.25 -13.42 24.33
N TYR A 99 -4.26 -13.09 23.05
CA TYR A 99 -3.32 -13.63 22.07
C TYR A 99 -2.31 -12.58 21.58
N LEU A 100 -2.41 -11.34 22.05
CA LEU A 100 -1.50 -10.23 21.71
C LEU A 100 -1.44 -9.96 20.19
N ILE A 101 -2.53 -10.28 19.50
CA ILE A 101 -2.72 -9.95 18.09
C ILE A 101 -3.10 -8.48 18.02
N GLY A 102 -2.29 -7.71 17.30
CA GLY A 102 -2.33 -6.26 17.20
C GLY A 102 -1.18 -5.79 16.32
N TYR A 103 -1.06 -4.48 16.10
CA TYR A 103 0.03 -3.91 15.29
C TYR A 103 0.22 -4.64 13.92
N ASN A 104 1.45 -5.02 13.59
CA ASN A 104 1.85 -5.67 12.34
C ASN A 104 1.15 -7.02 12.06
N ALA A 105 0.70 -7.77 13.07
CA ALA A 105 -0.06 -9.01 12.84
C ALA A 105 -1.38 -8.74 12.11
N VAL A 106 -2.00 -7.58 12.38
CA VAL A 106 -3.27 -7.18 11.76
C VAL A 106 -3.01 -6.57 10.39
N SER A 107 -2.09 -5.61 10.28
CA SER A 107 -1.81 -4.96 9.00
C SER A 107 -1.23 -5.92 7.96
N GLY A 108 -0.37 -6.86 8.39
CA GLY A 108 0.19 -7.88 7.52
C GLY A 108 -0.85 -8.85 6.99
N THR A 109 -1.81 -9.26 7.83
CA THR A 109 -2.91 -10.13 7.37
C THR A 109 -3.95 -9.38 6.56
N ALA A 110 -4.23 -8.10 6.84
CA ALA A 110 -5.06 -7.25 6.00
C ALA A 110 -4.51 -7.15 4.57
N ALA A 111 -3.17 -7.05 4.42
CA ALA A 111 -2.50 -7.06 3.12
C ALA A 111 -2.69 -8.38 2.34
N MET A 112 -2.95 -9.50 3.03
CA MET A 112 -3.20 -10.82 2.43
C MET A 112 -4.68 -11.06 2.10
N MET A 113 -5.59 -10.24 2.62
CA MET A 113 -7.02 -10.30 2.32
C MET A 113 -7.36 -9.59 1.00
N GLU A 114 -8.53 -9.90 0.45
CA GLU A 114 -9.20 -9.16 -0.60
C GLU A 114 -10.68 -8.99 -0.26
N ILE A 115 -11.28 -7.96 -0.85
CA ILE A 115 -12.72 -7.71 -0.82
C ILE A 115 -13.21 -7.86 -2.25
N VAL A 116 -14.00 -8.91 -2.52
CA VAL A 116 -14.52 -9.22 -3.86
C VAL A 116 -15.98 -9.60 -3.74
N ASP A 117 -16.83 -8.96 -4.55
CA ASP A 117 -18.28 -9.21 -4.58
C ASP A 117 -18.97 -9.09 -3.21
N GLY A 118 -18.49 -8.17 -2.35
CA GLY A 118 -19.04 -7.92 -1.02
C GLY A 118 -18.58 -8.92 0.05
N GLU A 119 -17.62 -9.77 -0.25
CA GLU A 119 -17.06 -10.76 0.67
C GLU A 119 -15.58 -10.48 0.96
N VAL A 120 -15.20 -10.57 2.22
CA VAL A 120 -13.80 -10.55 2.68
C VAL A 120 -13.26 -11.97 2.69
N ARG A 121 -12.14 -12.21 2.02
CA ARG A 121 -11.46 -13.51 1.98
C ARG A 121 -9.95 -13.34 1.82
N LEU A 122 -9.19 -14.43 1.90
CA LEU A 122 -7.77 -14.41 1.49
C LEU A 122 -7.66 -14.25 -0.02
N GLN A 123 -6.63 -13.52 -0.47
CA GLN A 123 -6.27 -13.50 -1.88
C GLN A 123 -5.87 -14.90 -2.35
N PRO A 124 -6.12 -15.27 -3.63
CA PRO A 124 -5.93 -16.65 -4.11
C PRO A 124 -4.51 -17.21 -3.97
N GLN A 125 -3.49 -16.35 -3.87
CA GLN A 125 -2.10 -16.77 -3.70
C GLN A 125 -1.71 -17.09 -2.25
N TYR A 126 -2.58 -16.82 -1.27
CA TYR A 126 -2.33 -17.09 0.14
C TYR A 126 -3.29 -18.13 0.68
N ASP A 127 -2.78 -18.98 1.57
CA ASP A 127 -3.60 -19.81 2.44
C ASP A 127 -3.39 -19.46 3.92
N VAL A 128 -4.10 -20.16 4.81
CA VAL A 128 -4.02 -19.92 6.25
C VAL A 128 -2.62 -20.26 6.80
N ALA A 129 -1.90 -21.22 6.19
CA ALA A 129 -0.56 -21.57 6.62
C ALA A 129 0.46 -20.46 6.27
N ASP A 130 0.25 -19.73 5.17
CA ASP A 130 1.06 -18.55 4.84
C ASP A 130 0.92 -17.44 5.89
N VAL A 131 -0.28 -17.25 6.45
CA VAL A 131 -0.53 -16.30 7.54
C VAL A 131 0.25 -16.68 8.80
N VAL A 132 0.15 -17.95 9.22
CA VAL A 132 0.87 -18.45 10.41
C VAL A 132 2.39 -18.36 10.22
N LYS A 133 2.87 -18.56 8.99
CA LYS A 133 4.29 -18.42 8.65
C LYS A 133 4.74 -16.96 8.68
N TYR A 134 3.88 -16.03 8.30
CA TYR A 134 4.18 -14.59 8.33
C TYR A 134 4.26 -14.06 9.76
N ASP A 135 3.30 -14.42 10.61
CA ASP A 135 3.27 -13.99 12.01
C ASP A 135 2.78 -15.13 12.92
N ASN A 136 3.68 -15.58 13.78
CA ASN A 136 3.47 -16.75 14.63
C ASN A 136 2.50 -16.52 15.80
N ARG A 137 1.98 -15.30 15.99
CA ARG A 137 0.86 -15.04 16.91
C ARG A 137 -0.44 -15.64 16.39
N TRP A 138 -0.56 -15.81 15.07
CA TRP A 138 -1.69 -16.50 14.47
C TRP A 138 -1.54 -18.02 14.58
N THR A 139 -2.64 -18.69 14.88
CA THR A 139 -2.81 -20.13 14.60
C THR A 139 -3.84 -20.27 13.48
N GLU A 140 -3.88 -21.44 12.83
CA GLU A 140 -4.87 -21.69 11.77
C GLU A 140 -6.30 -21.50 12.27
N GLU A 141 -6.60 -21.98 13.49
CA GLU A 141 -7.90 -21.85 14.14
C GLU A 141 -8.27 -20.38 14.41
N LEU A 142 -7.32 -19.62 14.99
CA LEU A 142 -7.55 -18.21 15.31
C LEU A 142 -7.79 -17.39 14.05
N PHE A 143 -6.96 -17.59 13.03
CA PHE A 143 -7.07 -16.82 11.80
C PHE A 143 -8.32 -17.19 10.98
N THR A 144 -8.68 -18.47 10.92
CA THR A 144 -9.88 -18.91 10.21
C THR A 144 -11.13 -18.27 10.83
N THR A 145 -11.24 -18.33 12.16
CA THR A 145 -12.36 -17.69 12.87
C THR A 145 -12.31 -16.17 12.72
N TYR A 146 -11.12 -15.56 12.76
CA TYR A 146 -10.95 -14.12 12.55
C TYR A 146 -11.46 -13.69 11.17
N LEU A 147 -11.08 -14.39 10.10
CA LEU A 147 -11.51 -14.07 8.74
C LEU A 147 -13.04 -14.15 8.60
N GLU A 148 -13.67 -15.17 9.20
CA GLU A 148 -15.13 -15.27 9.27
C GLU A 148 -15.75 -14.07 10.00
N MET A 149 -15.17 -13.64 11.12
CA MET A 149 -15.64 -12.49 11.89
C MET A 149 -15.46 -11.17 11.13
N VAL A 150 -14.34 -10.98 10.42
CA VAL A 150 -14.12 -9.80 9.57
C VAL A 150 -15.16 -9.74 8.46
N ASN A 151 -15.38 -10.86 7.75
CA ASN A 151 -16.38 -10.91 6.69
C ASN A 151 -17.80 -10.66 7.20
N ARG A 152 -18.14 -11.21 8.37
CA ARG A 152 -19.43 -10.99 9.01
C ARG A 152 -19.64 -9.53 9.40
N PHE A 153 -18.66 -8.92 10.07
CA PHE A 153 -18.73 -7.49 10.43
C PHE A 153 -18.85 -6.61 9.18
N TYR A 154 -18.07 -6.89 8.15
CA TYR A 154 -18.12 -6.16 6.87
C TYR A 154 -19.54 -6.09 6.29
N ARG A 155 -20.22 -7.24 6.27
CA ARG A 155 -21.58 -7.37 5.74
C ARG A 155 -22.65 -6.80 6.68
N GLU A 156 -22.55 -7.07 7.98
CA GLU A 156 -23.55 -6.64 8.96
C GLU A 156 -23.52 -5.12 9.18
N SER A 157 -22.36 -4.49 9.10
CA SER A 157 -22.19 -3.04 9.30
C SER A 157 -22.37 -2.20 8.04
N ASP A 158 -22.57 -2.83 6.87
CA ASP A 158 -22.51 -2.15 5.56
C ASP A 158 -21.22 -1.31 5.42
N PHE A 159 -20.09 -1.91 5.81
CA PHE A 159 -18.82 -1.19 5.92
C PHE A 159 -18.39 -0.59 4.58
N HIS A 160 -18.77 -1.21 3.46
CA HIS A 160 -18.50 -0.66 2.13
C HIS A 160 -19.16 0.70 1.92
N ALA A 161 -20.41 0.86 2.38
CA ALA A 161 -21.12 2.12 2.30
C ALA A 161 -20.46 3.17 3.19
N PHE A 162 -20.11 2.80 4.42
CA PHE A 162 -19.33 3.65 5.33
C PHE A 162 -18.02 4.11 4.67
N PHE A 163 -17.20 3.18 4.19
CA PHE A 163 -15.92 3.49 3.54
C PHE A 163 -16.11 4.38 2.30
N THR A 164 -17.11 4.09 1.48
CA THR A 164 -17.38 4.86 0.26
C THR A 164 -17.85 6.28 0.56
N ALA A 165 -18.66 6.47 1.61
CA ALA A 165 -19.10 7.80 2.06
C ALA A 165 -17.92 8.69 2.49
N HIS A 166 -16.85 8.08 3.00
CA HIS A 166 -15.65 8.78 3.48
C HIS A 166 -14.55 8.95 2.43
N ARG A 167 -14.76 8.53 1.18
CA ARG A 167 -13.78 8.72 0.08
C ARG A 167 -13.25 10.15 -0.05
N PRO A 168 -14.06 11.23 0.04
CA PRO A 168 -13.54 12.59 -0.04
C PRO A 168 -12.49 12.91 1.04
N LEU A 169 -12.69 12.41 2.27
CA LEU A 169 -11.71 12.57 3.36
C LEU A 169 -10.43 11.78 3.05
N TYR A 170 -10.58 10.55 2.58
CA TYR A 170 -9.44 9.70 2.22
C TYR A 170 -8.61 10.30 1.08
N ASP A 171 -9.26 10.89 0.08
CA ASP A 171 -8.58 11.57 -1.03
C ASP A 171 -7.80 12.80 -0.54
N GLU A 172 -8.35 13.57 0.41
CA GLU A 172 -7.64 14.72 0.99
C GLU A 172 -6.41 14.28 1.78
N VAL A 173 -6.55 13.26 2.62
CA VAL A 173 -5.46 12.75 3.47
C VAL A 173 -4.35 12.12 2.63
N THR A 174 -4.71 11.36 1.60
CA THR A 174 -3.73 10.77 0.67
C THR A 174 -3.01 11.84 -0.16
N ALA A 175 -3.70 12.89 -0.60
CA ALA A 175 -3.04 14.01 -1.28
C ALA A 175 -2.01 14.72 -0.40
N GLN A 176 -2.30 14.89 0.90
CA GLN A 176 -1.34 15.45 1.86
C GLN A 176 -0.14 14.51 2.09
N MET A 177 -0.38 13.20 2.23
CA MET A 177 0.69 12.21 2.40
C MET A 177 1.56 12.11 1.15
N ASP A 178 0.98 12.10 -0.05
CA ASP A 178 1.71 12.09 -1.31
C ASP A 178 2.65 13.30 -1.44
N ALA A 179 2.20 14.49 -1.01
CA ALA A 179 3.06 15.67 -0.98
C ALA A 179 4.28 15.52 -0.05
N LEU A 180 4.15 14.76 1.05
CA LEU A 180 5.27 14.43 1.94
C LEU A 180 6.19 13.36 1.32
N LEU A 181 5.61 12.37 0.64
CA LEU A 181 6.32 11.31 -0.05
C LEU A 181 7.12 11.80 -1.27
N ASP A 182 6.72 12.92 -1.88
CA ASP A 182 7.41 13.53 -3.00
C ASP A 182 8.64 14.36 -2.61
N GLY A 183 8.75 14.75 -1.35
CA GLY A 183 9.81 15.63 -0.89
C GLY A 183 10.42 15.16 0.41
N THR A 184 9.78 15.50 1.52
CA THR A 184 10.34 15.40 2.86
C THR A 184 10.75 13.97 3.25
N VAL A 185 9.96 12.95 2.89
CA VAL A 185 10.19 11.57 3.32
C VAL A 185 11.42 10.93 2.67
N PRO A 186 11.60 10.98 1.32
CA PRO A 186 12.82 10.53 0.66
C PRO A 186 14.10 11.14 1.24
N ASP A 187 14.09 12.45 1.46
CA ASP A 187 15.24 13.18 1.99
C ASP A 187 15.56 12.78 3.43
N TRP A 188 14.55 12.73 4.29
CA TRP A 188 14.70 12.26 5.67
C TRP A 188 15.21 10.82 5.72
N PHE A 189 14.61 9.90 4.96
CA PHE A 189 14.99 8.50 4.96
C PHE A 189 16.45 8.31 4.53
N ARG A 190 16.87 9.01 3.47
CA ARG A 190 18.25 8.99 3.00
C ARG A 190 19.21 9.57 4.05
N SER A 191 18.82 10.65 4.72
CA SER A 191 19.63 11.25 5.78
C SER A 191 19.78 10.33 6.99
N PHE A 192 18.74 9.55 7.33
CA PHE A 192 18.73 8.69 8.51
C PHE A 192 19.41 7.35 8.26
N PHE A 193 19.05 6.66 7.16
CA PHE A 193 19.54 5.31 6.85
C PHE A 193 20.76 5.29 5.92
N GLY A 194 21.18 6.44 5.38
CA GLY A 194 22.33 6.55 4.46
C GLY A 194 22.10 5.97 3.06
N LYS A 195 20.89 5.48 2.76
CA LYS A 195 20.48 4.90 1.48
C LYS A 195 19.12 5.46 1.04
N PRO A 196 18.86 5.59 -0.28
CA PRO A 196 17.56 6.04 -0.74
C PRO A 196 16.46 5.01 -0.45
N LEU A 197 15.22 5.47 -0.35
CA LEU A 197 14.04 4.60 -0.50
C LEU A 197 14.10 3.96 -1.89
N ALA A 198 14.04 2.64 -1.94
CA ALA A 198 14.17 1.86 -3.16
C ALA A 198 13.30 0.60 -3.09
N GLY A 199 12.75 0.21 -4.23
CA GLY A 199 11.86 -0.94 -4.37
C GLY A 199 10.41 -0.53 -4.66
N ASP A 200 9.56 -1.53 -4.87
CA ASP A 200 8.12 -1.35 -5.02
C ASP A 200 7.53 -1.18 -3.62
N ILE A 201 7.29 0.08 -3.23
CA ILE A 201 6.81 0.44 -1.90
C ILE A 201 5.34 0.80 -1.98
N GLU A 202 4.52 0.13 -1.19
CA GLU A 202 3.12 0.47 -0.98
C GLU A 202 2.96 1.23 0.33
N VAL A 203 2.30 2.40 0.29
CA VAL A 203 2.03 3.21 1.47
C VAL A 203 0.54 3.19 1.76
N TYR A 204 0.17 2.64 2.91
CA TYR A 204 -1.20 2.59 3.40
C TYR A 204 -1.39 3.61 4.52
N VAL A 205 -2.37 4.49 4.36
CA VAL A 205 -2.77 5.45 5.39
C VAL A 205 -3.99 4.90 6.11
N SER A 206 -3.93 4.85 7.44
CA SER A 206 -5.07 4.50 8.29
C SER A 206 -5.29 5.61 9.30
N LEU A 207 -6.55 6.05 9.40
CA LEU A 207 -6.94 7.22 10.18
C LEU A 207 -7.18 6.92 11.66
N THR A 208 -7.27 5.64 12.00
CA THR A 208 -7.47 5.14 13.36
C THR A 208 -6.17 4.79 14.08
N ASN A 209 -5.08 4.57 13.32
CA ASN A 209 -3.82 4.12 13.88
C ASN A 209 -3.15 5.17 14.78
N GLY A 210 -2.65 4.72 15.93
CA GLY A 210 -1.88 5.54 16.86
C GLY A 210 -0.45 5.85 16.47
N PRO A 211 0.16 6.84 17.14
CA PRO A 211 1.58 7.13 16.97
C PRO A 211 2.41 5.91 17.40
N SER A 212 3.46 5.58 16.63
CA SER A 212 4.43 4.48 16.87
C SER A 212 4.06 3.07 16.37
N ASN A 213 3.33 2.94 15.26
CA ASN A 213 3.06 1.63 14.64
C ASN A 213 4.14 1.15 13.63
N TRP A 214 5.40 1.59 13.78
CA TRP A 214 6.51 1.20 12.90
C TRP A 214 7.47 0.29 13.68
N GLU A 215 7.67 -0.96 13.24
CA GLU A 215 8.71 -1.84 13.80
C GLU A 215 10.03 -1.67 13.04
N GLU A 216 11.13 -1.49 13.77
CA GLU A 216 12.48 -1.81 13.27
C GLU A 216 12.56 -3.33 13.12
N SER A 217 12.68 -3.80 11.87
CA SER A 217 12.91 -5.21 11.50
C SER A 217 14.23 -5.75 12.02
#